data_AF-A0A7W0T478-F1
#
_entry.id   AF-A0A7W0T478-F1
#
_cell.length_a   1.000
_cell.length_b   1.000
_cell.length_c   1.000
_cell.angle_alpha   90.00
_cell.angle_beta   90.00
_cell.angle_gamma   90.00
#
_symmetry.space_group_name_H-M   'P 1'
#
loop_
_entity.id
_entity.type
_entity.pdbx_description
1 polymer ?
#
loop_
_entity_poly.entity_id
_entity_poly.type
_entity_poly.pdbx_seq_one_letter_code
_entity_poly.pdbx_strand_id
1 'polypeptide(L)'
;MFRDDYLMRLIKQFAELLARAAGFNRKGEHEKALQETARAWGELFHDIPRELVDVVDSATLASMLREPQRMRIAAQLLVEEGRAIRGKGDPATAAMRTKRALELYLEARAISPEPDDETVIFELSREVHGNQLDERYQTAR
;
A
#
# COMPACT_ATOMS: atom_id res chain seq x y z
N MET A 1 -9.40 -24.50 3.02
CA MET A 1 -10.78 -24.12 3.39
C MET A 1 -10.80 -22.85 4.25
N PHE A 2 -10.48 -22.87 5.56
CA PHE A 2 -10.55 -21.63 6.38
C PHE A 2 -9.61 -20.49 5.92
N ARG A 3 -8.40 -20.81 5.44
CA ARG A 3 -7.43 -19.81 4.95
C ARG A 3 -7.90 -19.16 3.64
N ASP A 4 -8.40 -19.98 2.71
CA ASP A 4 -8.88 -19.52 1.41
C ASP A 4 -10.13 -18.64 1.57
N ASP A 5 -11.04 -19.03 2.47
CA ASP A 5 -12.25 -18.27 2.79
C ASP A 5 -11.92 -16.92 3.45
N TYR A 6 -10.90 -16.90 4.32
CA TYR A 6 -10.41 -15.67 4.93
C TYR A 6 -9.78 -14.73 3.90
N LEU A 7 -8.87 -15.24 3.06
CA LEU A 7 -8.23 -14.45 2.01
C LEU A 7 -9.25 -13.91 1.00
N MET A 8 -10.22 -14.73 0.58
CA MET A 8 -11.26 -14.30 -0.33
C MET A 8 -12.15 -13.20 0.29
N ARG A 9 -12.44 -13.30 1.58
CA ARG A 9 -13.17 -12.24 2.32
C ARG A 9 -12.35 -10.96 2.39
N LEU A 10 -11.05 -11.08 2.69
CA LEU A 10 -10.13 -9.96 2.76
C LEU A 10 -10.05 -9.22 1.42
N ILE A 11 -9.90 -9.96 0.31
CA ILE A 11 -9.85 -9.40 -1.05
C ILE A 11 -11.15 -8.65 -1.39
N LYS A 12 -12.32 -9.22 -1.04
CA LYS A 12 -13.62 -8.57 -1.28
C LYS A 12 -13.77 -7.27 -0.49
N GLN A 13 -13.51 -7.31 0.81
CA GLN A 13 -13.56 -6.13 1.67
C GLN A 13 -12.60 -5.06 1.17
N PHE A 14 -11.38 -5.47 0.82
CA PHE A 14 -10.37 -4.59 0.27
C PHE A 14 -10.81 -3.93 -1.03
N ALA A 15 -11.33 -4.68 -1.99
CA ALA A 15 -11.78 -4.14 -3.27
C ALA A 15 -12.85 -3.05 -3.08
N GLU A 16 -13.79 -3.24 -2.16
CA GLU A 16 -14.83 -2.25 -1.83
C GLU A 16 -14.24 -0.98 -1.19
N LEU A 17 -13.36 -1.15 -0.20
CA LEU A 17 -12.69 -0.04 0.50
C LEU A 17 -11.82 0.78 -0.45
N LEU A 18 -11.02 0.10 -1.27
CA LEU A 18 -10.15 0.72 -2.26
C LEU A 18 -10.95 1.46 -3.33
N ALA A 19 -12.03 0.87 -3.84
CA ALA A 19 -12.90 1.51 -4.83
C ALA A 19 -13.50 2.81 -4.29
N ARG A 20 -13.88 2.84 -3.00
CA ARG A 20 -14.37 4.06 -2.34
C ARG A 20 -13.28 5.12 -2.21
N ALA A 21 -12.11 4.76 -1.69
CA ALA A 21 -10.98 5.69 -1.53
C ALA A 21 -10.55 6.29 -2.88
N ALA A 22 -10.38 5.46 -3.91
CA ALA A 22 -10.08 5.88 -5.27
C ALA A 22 -11.21 6.73 -5.89
N GLY A 23 -12.46 6.44 -5.54
CA GLY A 23 -13.62 7.25 -5.94
C GLY A 23 -13.58 8.66 -5.33
N PHE A 24 -13.23 8.79 -4.05
CA PHE A 24 -13.05 10.08 -3.39
C PHE A 24 -11.88 10.86 -3.97
N ASN A 25 -10.74 10.22 -4.20
CA ASN A 25 -9.57 10.85 -4.83
C ASN A 25 -9.90 11.41 -6.22
N ARG A 26 -10.61 10.65 -7.06
CA ARG A 26 -11.04 11.11 -8.39
C ARG A 26 -11.98 12.31 -8.36
N LYS A 27 -12.74 12.49 -7.28
CA LYS A 27 -13.65 13.63 -7.07
C LYS A 27 -12.97 14.83 -6.41
N GLY A 28 -11.69 14.73 -6.04
CA GLY A 28 -11.00 15.76 -5.26
C GLY A 28 -11.40 15.77 -3.77
N GLU A 29 -12.15 14.77 -3.30
CA GLU A 29 -12.60 14.66 -1.91
C GLU A 29 -11.51 14.03 -1.03
N HIS A 30 -10.31 14.60 -1.03
CA HIS A 30 -9.09 13.99 -0.47
C HIS A 30 -9.19 13.70 1.03
N GLU A 31 -9.91 14.53 1.80
CA GLU A 31 -10.14 14.27 3.22
C GLU A 31 -10.94 12.97 3.44
N LYS A 32 -11.97 12.75 2.62
CA LYS A 32 -12.76 11.51 2.69
C LYS A 32 -11.95 10.31 2.23
N ALA A 33 -11.08 10.49 1.23
CA ALA A 33 -10.16 9.43 0.82
C ALA A 33 -9.24 9.00 1.98
N LEU A 34 -8.69 9.95 2.74
CA LEU A 34 -7.85 9.66 3.91
C LEU A 34 -8.62 8.99 5.05
N GLN A 35 -9.85 9.43 5.31
CA GLN A 35 -10.71 8.77 6.29
C GLN A 35 -11.04 7.33 5.88
N GLU A 36 -11.29 7.11 4.58
CA GLU A 36 -11.58 5.80 4.03
C GLU A 36 -10.37 4.86 4.11
N THR A 37 -9.16 5.33 3.78
CA THR A 37 -7.94 4.52 3.91
C THR A 37 -7.60 4.23 5.36
N ALA A 38 -7.77 5.19 6.28
CA ALA A 38 -7.59 4.95 7.72
C ALA A 38 -8.56 3.89 8.25
N ARG A 39 -9.84 3.94 7.82
CA ARG A 39 -10.82 2.89 8.12
C ARG A 39 -10.40 1.54 7.53
N ALA A 40 -9.94 1.52 6.28
CA ALA A 40 -9.50 0.30 5.61
C ALA A 40 -8.34 -0.38 6.35
N TRP A 41 -7.39 0.40 6.88
CA TRP A 41 -6.33 -0.13 7.73
C TRP A 41 -6.89 -0.86 8.97
N GLY A 42 -7.83 -0.23 9.68
CA GLY A 42 -8.44 -0.85 10.86
C GLY A 42 -9.27 -2.09 10.56
N GLU A 43 -9.98 -2.12 9.43
CA GLU A 43 -10.82 -3.26 9.04
C GLU A 43 -10.00 -4.44 8.50
N LEU A 44 -9.00 -4.18 7.66
CA LEU A 44 -8.23 -5.22 6.96
C LEU A 44 -7.05 -5.73 7.80
N PHE A 45 -6.48 -4.88 8.66
CA PHE A 45 -5.26 -5.17 9.42
C PHE A 45 -5.48 -4.92 10.91
N HIS A 46 -6.53 -5.53 11.47
CA HIS A 46 -6.88 -5.44 12.90
C HIS A 46 -5.76 -5.84 13.87
N ASP A 47 -4.77 -6.61 13.40
CA ASP A 47 -3.58 -7.05 14.13
C ASP A 47 -2.40 -6.05 14.04
N ILE A 48 -2.52 -4.98 13.26
CA ILE A 48 -1.48 -3.97 13.05
C ILE A 48 -2.05 -2.57 13.36
N PRO A 49 -1.67 -1.95 14.49
CA PRO A 49 -2.03 -0.57 14.80
C PRO A 49 -1.60 0.39 13.68
N ARG A 50 -2.50 1.32 13.30
CA ARG A 50 -2.25 2.27 12.19
C ARG A 50 -1.04 3.15 12.45
N GLU A 51 -0.81 3.51 13.71
CA GLU A 51 0.31 4.34 14.15
C GLU A 51 1.65 3.67 13.86
N LEU A 52 1.71 2.32 13.93
CA LEU A 52 2.95 1.60 13.63
C LEU A 52 3.30 1.65 12.14
N VAL A 53 2.29 1.68 11.25
CA VAL A 53 2.49 1.77 9.79
C VAL A 53 3.32 3.01 9.42
N ASP A 54 3.18 4.10 10.18
CA ASP A 54 3.91 5.34 9.94
C ASP A 54 5.32 5.35 10.54
N VAL A 55 5.55 4.59 11.62
CA VAL A 55 6.77 4.69 12.45
C VAL A 55 7.81 3.64 12.07
N VAL A 56 7.41 2.42 11.72
CA VAL A 56 8.36 1.36 11.37
C VAL A 56 8.95 1.58 9.97
N ASP A 57 9.87 0.75 9.49
CA ASP A 57 10.31 0.73 8.09
C ASP A 57 9.54 -0.30 7.25
N SER A 58 9.75 -0.32 5.92
CA SER A 58 9.00 -1.20 5.01
C SER A 58 9.29 -2.69 5.26
N ALA A 59 10.52 -3.04 5.61
CA ALA A 59 10.91 -4.42 5.91
C ALA A 59 10.23 -4.93 7.19
N THR A 60 10.18 -4.11 8.23
CA THR A 60 9.49 -4.39 9.49
C THR A 60 7.99 -4.52 9.25
N LEU A 61 7.39 -3.59 8.49
CA LEU A 61 5.97 -3.67 8.14
C LEU A 61 5.65 -4.95 7.34
N ALA A 62 6.49 -5.32 6.38
CA ALA A 62 6.36 -6.58 5.64
C ALA A 62 6.42 -7.80 6.59
N SER A 63 7.33 -7.80 7.57
CA SER A 63 7.43 -8.88 8.57
C SER A 63 6.18 -8.99 9.45
N MET A 64 5.52 -7.86 9.75
CA MET A 64 4.26 -7.84 10.50
C MET A 64 3.08 -8.34 9.65
N LEU A 65 3.04 -7.98 8.36
CA LEU A 65 2.00 -8.40 7.42
C LEU A 65 2.09 -9.90 7.08
N ARG A 66 3.32 -10.47 7.08
CA ARG A 66 3.67 -11.89 6.87
C ARG A 66 3.31 -12.49 5.52
N GLU A 67 2.13 -12.18 4.98
CA GLU A 67 1.61 -12.76 3.74
C GLU A 67 1.79 -11.78 2.56
N PRO A 68 2.28 -12.24 1.39
CA PRO A 68 2.49 -11.38 0.22
C PRO A 68 1.22 -10.63 -0.23
N GLN A 69 0.06 -11.29 -0.17
CA GLN A 69 -1.21 -10.66 -0.54
C GLN A 69 -1.56 -9.51 0.43
N ARG A 70 -1.27 -9.65 1.73
CA ARG A 70 -1.44 -8.57 2.71
C ARG A 70 -0.51 -7.39 2.41
N MET A 71 0.72 -7.66 1.97
CA MET A 71 1.68 -6.63 1.55
C MET A 71 1.18 -5.87 0.31
N ARG A 72 0.64 -6.54 -0.71
CA ARG A 72 0.03 -5.89 -1.89
C ARG A 72 -1.16 -5.02 -1.52
N ILE A 73 -2.06 -5.53 -0.69
CA ILE A 73 -3.23 -4.79 -0.19
C ILE A 73 -2.79 -3.51 0.55
N ALA A 74 -1.83 -3.65 1.47
CA ALA A 74 -1.26 -2.52 2.20
C ALA A 74 -0.60 -1.50 1.26
N ALA A 75 0.16 -1.96 0.27
CA ALA A 75 0.80 -1.10 -0.72
C ALA A 75 -0.23 -0.29 -1.53
N GLN A 76 -1.31 -0.92 -1.98
CA GLN A 76 -2.38 -0.21 -2.72
C GLN A 76 -3.10 0.83 -1.86
N LEU A 77 -3.32 0.56 -0.56
CA LEU A 77 -3.85 1.59 0.35
C LEU A 77 -2.89 2.77 0.49
N LEU A 78 -1.58 2.52 0.60
CA LEU A 78 -0.57 3.58 0.66
C LEU A 78 -0.54 4.41 -0.63
N VAL A 79 -0.78 3.81 -1.80
CA VAL A 79 -0.92 4.54 -3.07
C VAL A 79 -2.11 5.51 -3.02
N GLU A 80 -3.28 5.04 -2.57
CA GLU A 80 -4.46 5.91 -2.45
C GLU A 80 -4.30 6.99 -1.38
N GLU A 81 -3.64 6.69 -0.26
CA GLU A 81 -3.22 7.70 0.71
C GLU A 81 -2.31 8.74 0.08
N GLY A 82 -1.26 8.31 -0.63
CA GLY A 82 -0.33 9.20 -1.31
C GLY A 82 -1.02 10.12 -2.31
N ARG A 83 -1.98 9.60 -3.10
CA ARG A 83 -2.82 10.40 -4.01
C ARG A 83 -3.63 11.45 -3.28
N ALA A 84 -4.25 11.10 -2.14
CA ALA A 84 -5.03 12.03 -1.34
C ALA A 84 -4.16 13.13 -0.72
N ILE A 85 -3.01 12.75 -0.14
CA ILE A 85 -2.06 13.67 0.48
C ILE A 85 -1.50 14.65 -0.55
N ARG A 86 -1.14 14.16 -1.76
CA ARG A 86 -0.71 15.01 -2.88
C ARG A 86 -1.79 16.00 -3.26
N GLY A 87 -3.04 15.55 -3.38
CA GLY A 87 -4.19 16.41 -3.68
C GLY A 87 -4.46 17.49 -2.62
N LYS A 88 -4.08 17.24 -1.36
CA LYS A 88 -4.11 18.26 -0.29
C LYS A 88 -2.93 19.23 -0.30
N GLY A 89 -1.98 19.08 -1.22
CA GLY A 89 -0.83 19.99 -1.35
C GLY A 89 0.40 19.57 -0.55
N ASP A 90 0.51 18.30 -0.12
CA ASP A 90 1.70 17.76 0.55
C ASP A 90 2.39 16.69 -0.31
N PRO A 91 3.10 17.09 -1.39
CA PRO A 91 3.75 16.14 -2.29
C PRO A 91 4.91 15.37 -1.63
N ALA A 92 5.51 15.91 -0.57
CA ALA A 92 6.64 15.27 0.13
C ALA A 92 6.16 14.04 0.90
N THR A 93 5.12 14.19 1.73
CA THR A 93 4.53 13.06 2.45
C THR A 93 3.91 12.06 1.48
N ALA A 94 3.30 12.53 0.38
CA ALA A 94 2.80 11.66 -0.67
C ALA A 94 3.90 10.78 -1.30
N ALA A 95 5.08 11.36 -1.60
CA ALA A 95 6.21 10.61 -2.13
C ALA A 95 6.71 9.54 -1.15
N MET A 96 6.69 9.82 0.15
CA MET A 96 7.02 8.81 1.18
C MET A 96 6.04 7.63 1.16
N ARG A 97 4.74 7.89 0.96
CA ARG A 97 3.73 6.83 0.83
C ARG A 97 3.95 5.99 -0.43
N THR A 98 4.20 6.64 -1.57
CA THR A 98 4.48 5.94 -2.83
C THR A 98 5.76 5.10 -2.74
N LYS A 99 6.83 5.63 -2.10
CA LYS A 99 8.06 4.87 -1.82
C LYS A 99 7.74 3.60 -1.04
N ARG A 100 7.01 3.75 0.06
CA ARG A 100 6.67 2.63 0.94
C ARG A 100 5.79 1.58 0.24
N ALA A 101 4.86 2.02 -0.59
CA ALA A 101 4.07 1.12 -1.43
C ALA A 101 4.96 0.30 -2.38
N LEU A 102 5.92 0.95 -3.05
CA LEU A 102 6.86 0.28 -3.95
C LEU A 102 7.70 -0.76 -3.20
N GLU A 103 8.24 -0.40 -2.03
CA GLU A 103 9.05 -1.33 -1.22
C GLU A 103 8.24 -2.56 -0.77
N LEU A 104 6.97 -2.39 -0.36
CA LEU A 104 6.09 -3.51 -0.02
C LEU A 104 5.76 -4.40 -1.22
N TYR A 105 5.59 -3.83 -2.41
CA TYR A 105 5.43 -4.62 -3.64
C TYR A 105 6.68 -5.45 -3.96
N LEU A 106 7.87 -4.88 -3.75
CA LEU A 106 9.13 -5.60 -3.94
C LEU A 106 9.28 -6.75 -2.94
N GLU A 107 8.91 -6.55 -1.67
CA GLU A 107 8.87 -7.62 -0.66
C GLU A 107 7.88 -8.73 -1.04
N ALA A 108 6.65 -8.36 -1.46
CA ALA A 108 5.64 -9.32 -1.86
C ALA A 108 6.08 -10.17 -3.07
N ARG A 109 6.63 -9.50 -4.10
CA ARG A 109 7.13 -10.16 -5.32
C ARG A 109 8.31 -11.09 -5.02
N ALA A 110 9.21 -10.71 -4.11
CA ALA A 110 10.34 -11.55 -3.72
C ALA A 110 9.90 -12.87 -3.06
N ILE A 111 8.76 -12.88 -2.37
CA ILE A 111 8.22 -14.08 -1.70
C ILE A 111 7.33 -14.90 -2.64
N SER A 112 6.44 -14.24 -3.38
CA SER A 112 5.46 -14.89 -4.26
C SER A 112 5.15 -13.99 -5.45
N PRO A 113 5.91 -14.07 -6.55
CA PRO A 113 5.72 -13.18 -7.70
C PRO A 113 4.35 -13.39 -8.36
N GLU A 114 3.68 -12.29 -8.69
CA GLU A 114 2.43 -12.28 -9.45
C GLU A 114 2.58 -11.44 -10.74
N PRO A 115 1.92 -11.79 -11.85
CA PRO A 115 2.09 -11.07 -13.13
C PRO A 115 1.80 -9.56 -13.04
N ASP A 116 0.81 -9.18 -12.23
CA ASP A 116 0.40 -7.78 -12.08
C ASP A 116 1.44 -6.94 -11.32
N ASP A 117 2.35 -7.56 -10.57
CA ASP A 117 3.38 -6.86 -9.81
C ASP A 117 4.29 -6.03 -10.72
N GLU A 118 4.67 -6.56 -11.89
CA GLU A 118 5.56 -5.87 -12.82
C GLU A 118 4.99 -4.54 -13.29
N THR A 119 3.68 -4.54 -13.60
CA THR A 119 2.99 -3.35 -14.07
C THR A 119 2.94 -2.29 -12.96
N VAL A 120 2.55 -2.69 -11.74
CA VAL A 120 2.44 -1.76 -10.62
C VAL A 120 3.80 -1.25 -10.17
N ILE A 121 4.81 -2.12 -10.10
CA ILE A 121 6.19 -1.73 -9.77
C ILE A 121 6.70 -0.75 -10.81
N PHE A 122 6.48 -1.01 -12.10
CA PHE A 122 6.87 -0.09 -13.17
C PHE A 122 6.20 1.28 -13.00
N GLU A 123 4.90 1.35 -12.75
CA GLU A 123 4.19 2.61 -12.52
C GLU A 123 4.75 3.39 -11.33
N LEU A 124 4.87 2.74 -10.17
CA LEU A 124 5.41 3.38 -8.96
C LEU A 124 6.88 3.79 -9.13
N SER A 125 7.64 3.05 -9.94
CA SER A 125 9.05 3.32 -10.20
C SER A 125 9.32 4.61 -10.98
N ARG A 126 8.29 5.13 -11.67
CA ARG A 126 8.34 6.41 -12.39
C ARG A 126 8.16 7.60 -11.44
N GLU A 127 7.51 7.38 -10.30
CA GLU A 127 7.27 8.42 -9.29
C GLU A 127 8.36 8.44 -8.20
N VAL A 128 8.98 7.29 -7.93
CA VAL A 128 10.04 7.14 -6.92
C VAL A 128 11.33 6.75 -7.63
N HIS A 129 12.39 7.53 -7.50
CA HIS A 129 13.69 7.16 -8.10
C HIS A 129 14.40 6.08 -7.26
N GLY A 130 15.19 5.22 -7.91
CA GLY A 130 15.85 4.09 -7.24
C GLY A 130 16.74 4.50 -6.06
N ASN A 131 17.42 5.65 -6.15
CA ASN A 131 18.24 6.22 -5.07
C ASN A 131 17.43 6.72 -3.85
N GLN A 132 16.10 6.79 -3.95
CA GLN A 132 15.21 7.16 -2.86
C GLN A 132 14.74 5.93 -2.07
N LEU A 133 14.92 4.72 -2.61
CA LEU A 133 14.61 3.47 -1.92
C LEU A 133 15.64 3.16 -0.84
N ASP A 134 15.23 2.41 0.18
CA ASP A 134 16.17 1.77 1.09
C ASP A 134 17.20 0.95 0.29
N GLU A 135 18.45 0.91 0.76
CA GLU A 135 19.58 0.25 0.09
C GLU A 135 19.24 -1.19 -0.31
N ARG A 136 18.47 -1.89 0.53
CA ARG A 136 18.01 -3.27 0.27
C ARG A 136 17.23 -3.42 -1.03
N TYR A 137 16.50 -2.40 -1.47
CA TYR A 137 15.59 -2.47 -2.61
C TYR A 137 16.18 -1.88 -3.90
N GLN A 138 17.35 -1.23 -3.83
CA GLN A 138 17.93 -0.54 -4.98
C GLN A 138 18.33 -1.50 -6.12
N THR A 139 18.74 -2.72 -5.78
CA THR A 139 19.11 -3.77 -6.76
C THR A 139 17.95 -4.68 -7.13
N ALA A 140 16.80 -4.51 -6.49
CA ALA A 140 15.64 -5.39 -6.65
C ALA A 140 14.69 -4.92 -7.76
N ARG A 141 15.05 -3.94 -8.58
CA ARG A 141 14.18 -3.45 -9.66
C ARG A 141 14.15 -4.37 -10.86
#